data_AF-A0A4Y8JU67-F1
#
_entry.id   AF-A0A4Y8JU67-F1
#
_cell.length_a   1.000
_cell.length_b   1.000
_cell.length_c   1.000
_cell.angle_alpha   90.00
_cell.angle_beta   90.00
_cell.angle_gamma   90.00
#
_symmetry.space_group_name_H-M   'P 1'
#
loop_
_entity.id
_entity.type
_entity.pdbx_description
1 polymer ?
#
loop_
_entity_poly.entity_id
_entity_poly.type
_entity_poly.pdbx_seq_one_letter_code
_entity_poly.pdbx_strand_id
1 'polypeptide(L)'
;MSAIEIQTAITTLTELRDAGTPGPFFLDDCEGEIRVYPERLLPSMSRDESGEITSWTSPGSWQTDEMVISYDVESWDPGENTQDDRMRANAETFVILQRTINPMLAVLQVALTFAALTHNKFTDTGLELARAINGTAPLPQETDPEHAEACS
;
A
#
# COMPACT_ATOMS: atom_id res chain seq x y z
N MET A 1 -5.41 8.67 9.55
CA MET A 1 -4.52 7.51 9.63
C MET A 1 -3.27 7.93 10.37
N SER A 2 -2.96 7.30 11.50
CA SER A 2 -1.79 7.57 12.34
C SER A 2 -0.52 6.96 11.74
N ALA A 3 0.66 7.42 12.18
CA ALA A 3 1.94 6.84 11.76
C ALA A 3 2.04 5.33 12.08
N ILE A 4 1.42 4.90 13.19
CA ILE A 4 1.37 3.49 13.58
C ILE A 4 0.55 2.68 12.58
N GLU A 5 -0.62 3.18 12.15
CA GLU A 5 -1.45 2.51 11.15
C GLU A 5 -0.74 2.40 9.79
N ILE A 6 -0.02 3.45 9.37
CA ILE A 6 0.76 3.44 8.12
C ILE A 6 1.90 2.41 8.22
N GLN A 7 2.63 2.39 9.34
CA GLN A 7 3.73 1.44 9.54
C GLN A 7 3.23 -0.01 9.55
N THR A 8 2.12 -0.30 10.22
CA THR A 8 1.49 -1.63 10.21
C THR A 8 1.09 -2.03 8.80
N ALA A 9 0.47 -1.12 8.03
CA ALA A 9 0.10 -1.40 6.64
C ALA A 9 1.32 -1.71 5.75
N ILE A 10 2.40 -0.94 5.88
CA ILE A 10 3.66 -1.20 5.15
C ILE A 10 4.20 -2.58 5.49
N THR A 11 4.27 -2.93 6.78
CA THR A 11 4.79 -4.24 7.22
C THR A 11 3.94 -5.37 6.64
N THR A 12 2.63 -5.33 6.83
CA THR A 12 1.72 -6.37 6.34
C THR A 12 1.77 -6.51 4.82
N LEU A 13 1.76 -5.41 4.07
CA LEU A 13 1.84 -5.47 2.60
C LEU A 13 3.20 -5.98 2.12
N THR A 14 4.29 -5.65 2.82
CA THR A 14 5.64 -6.16 2.53
C THR A 14 5.70 -7.67 2.75
N GLU A 15 5.20 -8.16 3.88
CA GLU A 15 5.14 -9.59 4.20
C GLU A 15 4.29 -10.36 3.18
N LEU A 16 3.12 -9.83 2.81
CA LEU A 16 2.26 -10.45 1.80
C LEU A 16 2.91 -10.48 0.42
N ARG A 17 3.61 -9.40 0.03
CA ARG A 17 4.37 -9.36 -1.22
C ARG A 17 5.47 -10.41 -1.24
N ASP A 18 6.25 -10.50 -0.16
CA ASP A 18 7.44 -11.36 -0.08
C ASP A 18 7.08 -12.83 0.09
N ALA A 19 5.90 -13.15 0.62
CA ALA A 19 5.36 -14.50 0.65
C ALA A 19 4.78 -14.96 -0.71
N GLY A 20 4.47 -14.03 -1.61
CA GLY A 20 3.90 -14.33 -2.92
C GLY A 20 4.95 -14.76 -3.95
N THR A 21 4.48 -15.35 -5.06
CA THR A 21 5.35 -15.61 -6.22
C THR A 21 5.86 -14.29 -6.80
N PRO A 22 7.17 -14.13 -7.04
CA PRO A 22 7.71 -12.91 -7.63
C PRO A 22 7.20 -12.69 -9.07
N GLY A 23 6.69 -11.48 -9.32
CA GLY A 23 6.36 -11.00 -10.67
C GLY A 23 7.56 -10.45 -11.45
N PRO A 24 7.35 -9.77 -12.59
CA PRO A 24 6.04 -9.38 -13.15
C PRO A 24 5.28 -10.55 -13.81
N PHE A 25 3.95 -10.42 -13.86
CA PHE A 25 3.03 -11.44 -14.39
C PHE A 25 2.36 -10.98 -15.69
N PHE A 26 2.16 -11.94 -16.58
CA PHE A 26 1.41 -11.81 -17.80
C PHE A 26 0.04 -12.48 -17.65
N LEU A 27 -1.01 -11.82 -18.14
CA LEU A 27 -2.36 -12.39 -18.28
C LEU A 27 -2.59 -12.73 -19.74
N ASP A 28 -2.92 -13.99 -19.99
CA ASP A 28 -3.25 -14.55 -21.29
C ASP A 28 -4.68 -15.09 -21.22
N ASP A 29 -5.63 -14.42 -21.86
CA ASP A 29 -7.03 -14.84 -21.98
C ASP A 29 -7.28 -15.17 -23.44
N CYS A 30 -6.86 -16.38 -23.83
CA CYS A 30 -6.79 -16.81 -25.22
C CYS A 30 -7.19 -18.28 -25.42
N GLU A 31 -7.74 -18.63 -26.59
CA GLU A 31 -8.01 -20.03 -27.03
C GLU A 31 -8.80 -20.93 -26.04
N GLY A 32 -9.82 -20.40 -25.36
CA GLY A 32 -10.59 -21.17 -24.37
C GLY A 32 -10.00 -21.17 -22.97
N GLU A 33 -8.92 -20.43 -22.67
CA GLU A 33 -8.26 -20.50 -21.37
C GLU A 33 -7.85 -19.13 -20.83
N ILE A 34 -7.96 -18.98 -19.51
CA ILE A 34 -7.38 -17.87 -18.75
C ILE A 34 -6.14 -18.38 -18.03
N ARG A 35 -4.99 -17.78 -18.33
CA ARG A 35 -3.69 -18.14 -17.75
C ARG A 35 -3.01 -16.91 -17.18
N VAL A 36 -2.42 -17.07 -15.99
CA VAL A 36 -1.51 -16.07 -15.41
C VAL A 36 -0.20 -16.74 -15.06
N TYR A 37 0.89 -16.20 -15.58
CA TYR A 37 2.23 -16.75 -15.39
C TYR A 37 3.30 -15.65 -15.40
N PRO A 38 4.49 -15.89 -14.83
CA PRO A 38 5.57 -14.92 -14.85
C PRO A 38 5.97 -14.55 -16.28
N GLU A 39 6.17 -13.25 -16.55
CA GLU A 39 6.58 -12.76 -17.87
C GLU A 39 7.92 -13.37 -18.34
N ARG A 40 8.77 -13.80 -17.39
CA ARG A 40 10.04 -14.48 -17.70
C ARG A 40 9.88 -15.82 -18.42
N LEU A 41 8.66 -16.36 -18.48
CA LEU A 41 8.37 -17.59 -19.21
C LEU A 41 8.01 -17.34 -20.68
N LEU A 42 7.84 -16.08 -21.11
CA LEU A 42 7.54 -15.72 -22.49
C LEU A 42 8.81 -15.80 -23.37
N PRO A 43 8.93 -16.75 -24.31
CA PRO A 43 10.17 -16.98 -25.05
C PRO A 43 10.56 -15.87 -26.05
N SER A 44 9.59 -15.05 -26.49
CA SER A 44 9.74 -14.09 -27.59
C SER A 44 8.93 -12.80 -27.36
N MET A 45 8.99 -12.28 -26.14
CA MET A 45 8.28 -11.05 -25.75
C MET A 45 8.93 -9.79 -26.37
N SER A 46 8.10 -8.91 -26.93
CA SER A 46 8.47 -7.54 -27.28
C SER A 46 7.58 -6.52 -26.57
N ARG A 47 8.08 -5.29 -26.41
CA ARG A 47 7.37 -4.19 -25.77
C ARG A 47 7.42 -2.94 -26.62
N ASP A 48 6.43 -2.07 -26.46
CA ASP A 48 6.48 -0.71 -26.99
C ASP A 48 7.27 0.26 -26.09
N GLU A 49 7.31 1.53 -26.49
CA GLU A 49 8.00 2.60 -25.77
C GLU A 49 7.42 2.87 -24.37
N SER A 50 6.16 2.49 -24.13
CA SER A 50 5.50 2.61 -22.82
C SER A 50 5.82 1.44 -21.89
N GLY A 51 6.45 0.39 -22.44
CA GLY A 51 6.75 -0.85 -21.72
C GLY A 51 5.60 -1.85 -21.72
N GLU A 52 4.53 -1.63 -22.48
CA GLU A 52 3.45 -2.60 -22.66
C GLU A 52 3.88 -3.72 -23.62
N ILE A 53 3.46 -4.95 -23.33
CA ILE A 53 3.81 -6.11 -24.16
C ILE A 53 2.98 -6.07 -25.45
N THR A 54 3.65 -6.05 -26.61
CA THR A 54 2.99 -5.94 -27.92
C THR A 54 3.06 -7.21 -28.75
N SER A 55 4.01 -8.10 -28.48
CA SER A 55 4.05 -9.44 -29.07
C SER A 55 4.68 -10.43 -28.11
N TRP A 56 4.26 -11.69 -28.16
CA TRP A 56 4.81 -12.77 -27.36
C TRP A 56 4.53 -14.12 -28.02
N THR A 57 5.12 -15.17 -27.48
CA THR A 57 4.69 -16.55 -27.72
C THR A 57 4.36 -17.14 -26.37
N SER A 58 3.22 -17.83 -26.27
CA SER A 58 2.85 -18.51 -25.04
C SER A 58 3.97 -19.50 -24.66
N PRO A 59 4.30 -19.68 -23.37
CA PRO A 59 5.11 -20.82 -22.95
C PRO A 59 4.43 -22.08 -23.52
N GLY A 60 5.22 -23.10 -23.91
CA GLY A 60 4.67 -24.29 -24.57
C GLY A 60 3.47 -24.90 -23.84
N SER A 61 2.70 -25.76 -24.51
CA SER A 61 1.37 -26.30 -24.15
C SER A 61 1.23 -27.05 -22.79
N TRP A 62 2.15 -26.86 -21.85
CA TRP A 62 2.17 -27.51 -20.55
C TRP A 62 2.09 -26.47 -19.45
N GLN A 63 1.21 -26.71 -18.48
CA GLN A 63 1.23 -26.00 -17.20
C GLN A 63 2.64 -26.10 -16.61
N THR A 64 3.24 -24.95 -16.32
CA THR A 64 4.51 -24.88 -15.59
C THR A 64 4.18 -24.81 -14.10
N ASP A 65 5.05 -25.33 -13.23
CA ASP A 65 4.91 -25.23 -11.77
C ASP A 65 4.85 -23.76 -11.27
N GLU A 66 5.18 -22.81 -12.14
CA GLU A 66 5.17 -21.38 -11.86
C GLU A 66 3.88 -20.66 -12.32
N MET A 67 2.99 -21.37 -13.01
CA MET A 67 1.70 -20.81 -13.41
C MET A 67 0.85 -20.59 -12.17
N VAL A 68 0.35 -19.37 -12.00
CA VAL A 68 -0.38 -18.97 -10.79
C VAL A 68 -1.89 -19.13 -10.97
N ILE A 69 -2.37 -18.97 -12.21
CA ILE A 69 -3.77 -19.19 -12.57
C ILE A 69 -3.79 -19.97 -13.90
N SER A 70 -4.59 -21.02 -13.94
CA SER A 70 -4.97 -21.76 -15.15
C SER A 70 -6.44 -22.14 -14.99
N TYR A 71 -7.27 -21.72 -15.94
CA TYR A 71 -8.70 -21.95 -15.88
C TYR A 71 -9.27 -22.07 -17.30
N ASP A 72 -9.95 -23.19 -17.57
CA ASP A 72 -10.64 -23.43 -18.84
C ASP A 72 -11.98 -22.70 -18.84
N VAL A 73 -12.23 -21.96 -19.90
CA VAL A 73 -13.40 -21.11 -20.10
C VAL A 73 -14.46 -21.87 -20.89
N GLU A 74 -15.70 -21.88 -20.40
CA GLU A 74 -16.83 -22.53 -21.08
C GLU A 74 -17.47 -21.61 -22.14
N SER A 75 -17.55 -20.31 -21.86
CA SER A 75 -17.97 -19.28 -22.84
C SER A 75 -17.13 -18.02 -22.73
N TRP A 76 -16.83 -17.47 -23.91
CA TRP A 76 -16.09 -16.22 -24.05
C TRP A 76 -16.98 -14.99 -24.08
N ASP A 77 -18.28 -15.19 -24.27
CA ASP A 77 -19.24 -14.10 -24.38
C ASP A 77 -19.57 -13.56 -22.98
N PRO A 78 -19.32 -12.26 -22.71
CA PRO A 78 -19.56 -11.68 -21.40
C PRO A 78 -21.00 -11.86 -20.95
N GLY A 79 -21.20 -12.32 -19.71
CA GLY A 79 -22.50 -12.54 -19.11
C GLY A 79 -23.15 -13.89 -19.45
N GLU A 80 -22.56 -14.70 -20.33
CA GLU A 80 -23.05 -16.06 -20.58
C GLU A 80 -22.67 -17.04 -19.47
N ASN A 81 -21.46 -16.88 -18.92
CA ASN A 81 -21.00 -17.69 -17.79
C ASN A 81 -20.40 -16.80 -16.69
N THR A 82 -21.16 -16.67 -15.59
CA THR A 82 -20.76 -15.86 -14.44
C THR A 82 -19.47 -16.33 -13.76
N GLN A 83 -19.14 -17.61 -13.87
CA GLN A 83 -17.91 -18.16 -13.32
C GLN A 83 -16.72 -17.72 -14.17
N ASP A 84 -16.84 -17.78 -15.49
CA ASP A 84 -15.80 -17.37 -16.43
C ASP A 84 -15.52 -15.86 -16.29
N ASP A 85 -16.58 -15.04 -16.21
CA ASP A 85 -16.46 -13.60 -15.95
C ASP A 85 -15.77 -13.32 -14.62
N ARG A 86 -16.10 -14.08 -13.56
CA ARG A 86 -15.45 -13.95 -12.25
C ARG A 86 -13.98 -14.34 -12.32
N MET A 87 -13.63 -15.39 -13.06
CA MET A 87 -12.24 -15.82 -13.20
C MET A 87 -11.41 -14.82 -13.98
N ARG A 88 -11.98 -14.23 -15.04
CA ARG A 88 -11.37 -13.13 -15.80
C ARG A 88 -11.10 -11.92 -14.89
N ALA A 89 -12.11 -11.47 -14.14
CA ALA A 89 -11.96 -10.38 -13.19
C ALA A 89 -10.93 -10.66 -12.08
N ASN A 90 -10.87 -11.90 -11.57
CA ASN A 90 -9.90 -12.30 -10.57
C ASN A 90 -8.47 -12.28 -11.13
N ALA A 91 -8.27 -12.78 -12.35
CA ALA A 91 -6.98 -12.82 -13.00
C ALA A 91 -6.46 -11.40 -13.33
N GLU A 92 -7.33 -10.53 -13.84
CA GLU A 92 -7.04 -9.10 -14.05
C GLU A 92 -6.66 -8.41 -12.73
N THR A 93 -7.46 -8.62 -11.68
CA THR A 93 -7.21 -8.04 -10.34
C THR A 93 -5.86 -8.50 -9.80
N PHE A 94 -5.53 -9.78 -9.94
CA PHE A 94 -4.23 -10.30 -9.50
C PHE A 94 -3.06 -9.58 -10.19
N VAL A 95 -3.09 -9.45 -11.52
CA VAL A 95 -2.03 -8.78 -12.28
C VAL A 95 -1.94 -7.30 -11.92
N ILE A 96 -3.07 -6.61 -11.77
CA ILE A 96 -3.11 -5.20 -11.34
C ILE A 96 -2.51 -5.04 -9.94
N LEU A 97 -2.88 -5.90 -8.99
CA LEU A 97 -2.34 -5.86 -7.62
C LEU A 97 -0.82 -6.06 -7.62
N GLN A 98 -0.32 -7.02 -8.39
CA GLN A 98 1.13 -7.27 -8.52
C GLN A 98 1.88 -6.08 -9.14
N ARG A 99 1.28 -5.40 -10.12
CA ARG A 99 1.86 -4.19 -10.73
C ARG A 99 1.84 -2.98 -9.79
N THR A 100 0.85 -2.91 -8.89
CA THR A 100 0.60 -1.72 -8.06
C THR A 100 1.17 -1.81 -6.64
N ILE A 101 1.50 -3.00 -6.12
CA ILE A 101 1.95 -3.17 -4.73
C ILE A 101 3.22 -2.38 -4.40
N ASN A 102 4.23 -2.39 -5.27
CA ASN A 102 5.46 -1.65 -5.05
C ASN A 102 5.26 -0.12 -5.13
N PRO A 103 4.54 0.43 -6.13
CA PRO A 103 4.12 1.82 -6.12
C PRO A 103 3.34 2.21 -4.86
N MET A 104 2.39 1.38 -4.41
CA MET A 104 1.62 1.65 -3.19
C MET A 104 2.50 1.67 -1.94
N LEU A 105 3.44 0.72 -1.80
CA LEU A 105 4.42 0.70 -0.71
C LEU A 105 5.27 1.97 -0.69
N ALA A 106 5.72 2.45 -1.86
CA ALA A 106 6.49 3.69 -1.97
C ALA A 106 5.68 4.91 -1.50
N VAL A 107 4.40 5.00 -1.89
CA VAL A 107 3.50 6.08 -1.43
C VAL A 107 3.31 6.03 0.10
N LEU A 108 3.10 4.84 0.66
CA LEU A 108 2.95 4.67 2.12
C LEU A 108 4.23 5.04 2.87
N GLN A 109 5.41 4.70 2.36
CA GLN A 109 6.70 5.07 2.95
C GLN A 109 6.92 6.59 2.95
N VAL A 110 6.53 7.27 1.88
CA VAL A 110 6.52 8.75 1.82
C VAL A 110 5.55 9.32 2.85
N ALA A 111 4.32 8.79 2.93
CA ALA A 111 3.33 9.24 3.91
C ALA A 111 3.79 9.06 5.36
N LEU A 112 4.44 7.93 5.68
CA LEU A 112 5.04 7.67 6.99
C LEU A 112 6.10 8.72 7.34
N THR A 113 6.97 9.05 6.38
CA THR A 113 8.02 10.07 6.55
C THR A 113 7.41 11.43 6.86
N PHE A 114 6.35 11.84 6.14
CA PHE A 114 5.63 13.08 6.43
C PHE A 114 4.94 13.07 7.81
N ALA A 115 4.33 11.95 8.20
CA ALA A 115 3.69 11.82 9.51
C ALA A 115 4.71 11.96 10.66
N ALA A 116 5.90 11.39 10.51
CA ALA A 116 6.99 11.51 11.49
C ALA A 116 7.53 12.95 11.58
N LEU A 117 7.70 13.63 10.44
CA LEU A 117 8.20 15.01 10.40
C LEU A 117 7.20 16.02 10.99
N THR A 118 5.89 15.81 10.80
CA THR A 118 4.87 16.67 11.40
C THR A 118 4.80 16.48 12.91
N HIS A 119 4.91 15.25 13.42
CA HIS A 119 4.98 15.00 14.86
C HIS A 119 6.21 15.63 15.52
N ASN A 120 7.40 15.55 14.90
CA ASN A 120 8.61 16.19 15.42
C ASN A 120 8.52 17.73 15.47
N LYS A 121 7.83 18.37 14.50
CA LYS A 121 7.63 19.83 14.53
C LYS A 121 6.70 20.27 15.66
N PHE A 122 5.72 19.46 16.05
CA PHE A 122 4.82 19.79 17.15
C PHE A 122 5.46 19.57 18.54
N THR A 123 6.39 18.63 18.68
CA THR A 123 7.11 18.44 19.96
C THR A 123 8.11 19.56 20.26
N ASP A 124 8.81 20.08 19.24
CA ASP A 124 9.74 21.21 19.44
C ASP A 124 8.98 22.52 19.70
N THR A 125 7.89 22.77 18.97
CA THR A 125 7.07 23.97 19.18
C THR A 125 6.33 23.92 20.52
N GLY A 126 5.90 22.73 20.98
CA GLY A 126 5.27 22.55 22.29
C GLY A 126 6.24 22.77 23.47
N LEU A 127 7.51 22.40 23.31
CA LEU A 127 8.55 22.63 24.33
C LEU A 127 8.95 24.11 24.41
N GLU A 128 9.02 24.82 23.28
CA GLU A 128 9.26 26.27 23.26
C GLU A 128 8.07 27.07 23.82
N LEU A 129 6.82 26.67 23.53
CA LEU A 129 5.64 27.30 24.10
C LEU A 129 5.55 27.05 25.62
N ALA A 130 5.87 25.85 26.09
CA ALA A 130 5.92 25.52 27.52
C ALA A 130 7.03 26.30 28.27
N ARG A 131 8.18 26.54 27.64
CA ARG A 131 9.24 27.42 28.18
C ARG A 131 8.85 28.89 28.18
N ALA A 132 8.14 29.36 27.14
CA ALA A 132 7.64 30.73 27.09
C ALA A 132 6.55 31.00 28.13
N ILE A 133 5.72 29.99 28.46
CA ILE A 133 4.67 30.11 29.48
C ILE A 133 5.26 30.03 30.90
N ASN A 134 6.25 29.15 31.15
CA ASN A 134 6.90 29.03 32.47
C ASN A 134 8.04 30.03 32.71
N GLY A 135 8.40 30.88 31.74
CA GLY A 135 9.51 31.83 31.82
C GLY A 135 9.15 33.25 32.26
N THR A 136 7.87 33.59 32.44
CA THR A 136 7.46 35.01 32.61
C THR A 136 6.38 35.31 33.65
N ALA A 137 6.04 34.38 34.54
CA ALA A 137 5.16 34.71 35.67
C ALA A 137 5.96 34.77 36.98
N PRO A 138 6.20 35.95 37.58
CA PRO A 138 6.59 35.99 38.99
C PRO A 138 5.43 35.39 39.82
N LEU A 139 5.78 34.48 40.71
CA LEU A 139 4.84 33.92 41.69
C LEU A 139 4.18 35.07 42.46
N PRO A 140 2.85 35.06 42.67
CA PRO A 140 2.24 36.03 43.57
C PRO A 140 2.82 35.80 44.97
N GLN A 141 3.38 36.87 45.55
CA GLN A 141 3.89 36.82 46.91
C GLN A 141 2.72 36.56 47.87
N GLU A 142 2.86 35.55 48.72
CA GLU A 142 2.04 35.38 49.91
C GLU A 142 2.18 36.65 50.77
N THR A 143 1.07 37.37 50.95
CA THR A 143 1.00 38.42 51.96
C THR A 143 0.77 37.77 53.32
N ASP A 144 1.70 38.04 54.24
CA ASP A 144 1.71 37.61 55.65
C ASP A 144 0.40 37.95 56.39
N PRO A 145 -0.02 37.14 57.38
CA PRO A 145 -1.27 37.33 58.12
C PRO A 145 -1.02 37.94 59.49
N GLU A 146 -1.25 39.24 59.71
CA GLU A 146 -1.34 39.75 61.09
C GLU A 146 -2.12 41.09 61.25
N HIS A 147 -3.30 40.99 61.90
CA HIS A 147 -4.04 42.02 62.69
C HIS A 147 -4.71 43.20 61.92
N ALA A 148 -5.91 43.70 62.23
CA ALA A 148 -6.85 43.55 63.34
C ALA A 148 -8.22 44.18 62.97
N GLU A 149 -9.30 43.54 63.42
CA GLU A 149 -10.42 44.11 64.21
C GLU A 149 -11.41 45.17 63.65
N ALA A 150 -12.67 44.95 64.05
CA ALA A 150 -13.80 45.88 64.24
C ALA A 150 -14.52 46.52 63.02
N CYS A 151 -15.76 46.06 62.80
CA CYS A 151 -16.96 46.90 62.98
C CYS A 151 -18.22 46.02 63.04
N SER A 152 -19.09 46.39 63.98
CA SER A 152 -20.35 45.76 64.43
C SER A 152 -21.43 45.62 63.36
#